data_AF-A0A8J5KUI3-F1
#
_entry.id   AF-A0A8J5KUI3-F1
#
_cell.length_a   1.000
_cell.length_b   1.000
_cell.length_c   1.000
_cell.angle_alpha   90.00
_cell.angle_beta   90.00
_cell.angle_gamma   90.00
#
_symmetry.space_group_name_H-M   'P 1'
#
loop_
_entity.id
_entity.type
_entity.pdbx_description
1 polymer ?
#
loop_
_entity_poly.entity_id
_entity_poly.type
_entity_poly.pdbx_seq_one_letter_code
_entity_poly.pdbx_strand_id
1 'polypeptide(L)'
;MYSAIGALPCSNAMALEQKSEKCEKNGILTATENEREMTEDDEVKMQLNKTSLRDPEEEEVEEEEDDDEKAVTGVDLGPQVSLKDQMEKDKEDESLRKWKEQLLGSVDLNAVGGEPEVKISSLSIISPGRPRIVLPLLASPDYRGVWFTLKEGSHYRLKFNFSVSNNIVSGLRYTNTVWKTGIKVDRTKEMLGTFSPQVEPYTYETPEEITPCGIFARGTYSARTKFVDDDGKCYLEINYTFDIRREWLPIS
;
A
#
# COMPACT_ATOMS: atom_id res chain seq x y z
N MET A 1 32.71 15.36 -44.76
CA MET A 1 32.47 14.63 -46.01
C MET A 1 31.12 13.96 -45.93
N TYR A 2 30.27 14.23 -46.92
CA TYR A 2 28.98 13.61 -47.14
C TYR A 2 29.13 12.13 -47.51
N SER A 3 28.25 11.26 -47.02
CA SER A 3 27.39 10.44 -47.89
C SER A 3 26.32 9.71 -47.09
N ALA A 4 25.12 9.71 -47.65
CA ALA A 4 23.87 9.17 -47.14
C ALA A 4 23.38 8.05 -48.09
N ILE A 5 22.23 7.46 -47.73
CA ILE A 5 21.27 6.68 -48.55
C ILE A 5 21.57 5.16 -48.57
N GLY A 6 20.64 4.24 -48.33
CA GLY A 6 19.18 4.38 -48.31
C GLY A 6 18.39 3.19 -47.72
N ALA A 7 17.12 3.16 -48.12
CA ALA A 7 15.94 2.74 -47.38
C ALA A 7 15.44 1.30 -47.65
N LEU A 8 14.73 0.73 -46.64
CA LEU A 8 13.40 0.04 -46.59
C LEU A 8 12.96 -0.92 -47.74
N PRO A 9 11.86 -1.72 -47.61
CA PRO A 9 11.11 -2.28 -46.45
C PRO A 9 10.77 -3.79 -46.62
N CYS A 10 10.09 -4.42 -45.65
CA CYS A 10 9.01 -5.35 -46.01
C CYS A 10 7.92 -5.40 -44.93
N SER A 11 6.71 -5.07 -45.39
CA SER A 11 5.45 -5.08 -44.66
C SER A 11 4.93 -6.51 -44.50
N ASN A 12 4.16 -6.76 -43.43
CA ASN A 12 2.82 -7.30 -43.61
C ASN A 12 1.91 -6.83 -42.47
N ALA A 13 0.88 -6.10 -42.87
CA ALA A 13 -0.25 -5.70 -42.07
C ALA A 13 -1.29 -6.82 -42.07
N MET A 14 -1.96 -7.03 -40.94
CA MET A 14 -3.36 -7.44 -40.91
C MET A 14 -4.01 -6.74 -39.72
N ALA A 15 -4.91 -5.83 -40.03
CA ALA A 15 -5.82 -5.17 -39.11
C ALA A 15 -7.02 -6.07 -38.83
N LEU A 16 -7.54 -6.01 -37.60
CA LEU A 16 -8.92 -6.26 -37.15
C LEU A 16 -8.85 -6.34 -35.61
N GLU A 17 -9.72 -5.83 -34.78
CA GLU A 17 -10.84 -4.89 -34.84
C GLU A 17 -11.15 -4.59 -33.36
N GLN A 18 -11.72 -3.43 -33.09
CA GLN A 18 -12.11 -3.03 -31.74
C GLN A 18 -13.22 -3.94 -31.19
N LYS A 19 -13.08 -4.41 -29.95
CA LYS A 19 -14.24 -4.74 -29.11
C LYS A 19 -14.08 -4.19 -27.71
N SER A 20 -14.98 -3.28 -27.39
CA SER A 20 -15.33 -2.83 -26.06
C SER A 20 -15.72 -4.02 -25.19
N GLU A 21 -15.02 -4.23 -24.08
CA GLU A 21 -15.47 -5.15 -23.04
C GLU A 21 -16.55 -4.44 -22.21
N LYS A 22 -17.78 -4.85 -22.49
CA LYS A 22 -18.97 -4.54 -21.71
C LYS A 22 -19.08 -5.60 -20.63
N CYS A 23 -19.21 -5.17 -19.38
CA CYS A 23 -19.55 -6.03 -18.25
C CYS A 23 -20.87 -6.76 -18.57
N GLU A 24 -20.79 -8.06 -18.86
CA GLU A 24 -21.94 -8.90 -19.19
C GLU A 24 -22.64 -9.40 -17.93
N LYS A 25 -23.97 -9.43 -18.06
CA LYS A 25 -24.96 -9.73 -17.05
C LYS A 25 -25.05 -11.24 -16.87
N ASN A 26 -25.04 -11.69 -15.62
CA ASN A 26 -25.45 -13.05 -15.29
C ASN A 26 -26.95 -13.23 -15.49
N GLY A 27 -27.29 -14.39 -16.05
CA GLY A 27 -28.58 -14.75 -16.59
C GLY A 27 -29.70 -14.92 -15.57
N ILE A 28 -30.89 -14.62 -16.09
CA ILE A 28 -32.22 -14.94 -15.59
C ILE A 28 -32.39 -16.46 -15.46
N LEU A 29 -32.87 -16.92 -14.30
CA LEU A 29 -33.74 -18.09 -14.18
C LEU A 29 -35.00 -17.68 -13.41
N THR A 30 -36.09 -18.25 -13.86
CA THR A 30 -37.48 -17.81 -13.79
C THR A 30 -38.12 -17.87 -12.41
N ALA A 31 -39.03 -16.92 -12.19
CA ALA A 31 -39.93 -16.82 -11.06
C ALA A 31 -40.92 -17.99 -10.97
N THR A 32 -41.27 -18.34 -9.73
CA THR A 32 -42.61 -18.82 -9.38
C THR A 32 -43.13 -17.90 -8.29
N GLU A 33 -44.24 -17.25 -8.60
CA GLU A 33 -45.01 -16.34 -7.76
C GLU A 33 -45.51 -17.04 -6.50
N ASN A 34 -45.52 -16.32 -5.38
CA ASN A 34 -46.47 -16.57 -4.32
C ASN A 34 -46.78 -15.24 -3.62
N GLU A 35 -47.96 -14.72 -3.93
CA GLU A 35 -48.58 -13.58 -3.28
C GLU A 35 -48.89 -13.95 -1.81
N ARG A 36 -48.49 -13.09 -0.87
CA ARG A 36 -49.09 -13.04 0.45
C ARG A 36 -49.33 -11.58 0.81
N GLU A 37 -50.61 -11.25 0.92
CA GLU A 37 -51.14 -10.01 1.47
C GLU A 37 -50.67 -9.83 2.91
N MET A 38 -50.19 -8.64 3.26
CA MET A 38 -49.90 -8.26 4.65
C MET A 38 -51.08 -7.48 5.22
N THR A 39 -51.53 -7.86 6.42
CA THR A 39 -52.63 -7.22 7.16
C THR A 39 -52.10 -6.22 8.19
N GLU A 40 -52.95 -5.27 8.59
CA GLU A 40 -52.70 -4.06 9.41
C GLU A 40 -52.19 -4.28 10.86
N ASP A 41 -51.69 -5.47 11.21
CA ASP A 41 -51.18 -5.80 12.56
C ASP A 41 -49.64 -5.73 12.68
N ASP A 42 -48.91 -5.53 11.58
CA ASP A 42 -47.43 -5.43 11.59
C ASP A 42 -46.90 -4.01 11.89
N GLU A 43 -47.78 -2.99 11.94
CA GLU A 43 -47.39 -1.59 12.14
C GLU A 43 -47.22 -1.19 13.63
N VAL A 44 -47.66 -2.02 14.58
CA VAL A 44 -47.69 -1.68 16.02
C VAL A 44 -46.44 -2.15 16.78
N LYS A 45 -45.55 -2.94 16.16
CA LYS A 45 -44.32 -3.42 16.83
C LYS A 45 -43.11 -2.47 16.69
N MET A 46 -43.22 -1.41 15.89
CA MET A 46 -42.15 -0.43 15.64
C MET A 46 -42.25 0.84 16.50
N GLN A 47 -43.03 0.81 17.58
CA GLN A 47 -43.12 1.93 18.53
C GLN A 47 -43.21 1.44 19.98
N LEU A 48 -42.17 0.86 20.56
CA LEU A 48 -41.98 0.82 22.02
C LEU A 48 -40.59 0.28 22.40
N ASN A 49 -39.56 1.12 22.27
CA ASN A 49 -38.39 1.16 23.18
C ASN A 49 -37.43 2.30 22.82
N LYS A 50 -37.92 3.55 22.76
CA LYS A 50 -37.04 4.72 22.74
C LYS A 50 -37.18 5.50 24.04
N THR A 51 -36.48 5.08 25.09
CA THR A 51 -36.05 5.95 26.20
C THR A 51 -34.97 5.24 27.02
N SER A 52 -33.70 5.61 26.83
CA SER A 52 -32.80 5.88 27.96
C SER A 52 -31.58 6.65 27.45
N LEU A 53 -31.37 7.83 28.01
CA LEU A 53 -30.23 8.71 27.81
C LEU A 53 -29.02 8.15 28.59
N ARG A 54 -27.87 7.99 27.93
CA ARG A 54 -26.55 8.08 28.56
C ARG A 54 -25.45 8.33 27.53
N ASP A 55 -24.42 9.02 28.00
CA ASP A 55 -23.31 9.69 27.33
C ASP A 55 -22.54 8.87 26.27
N PRO A 56 -21.84 9.53 25.32
CA PRO A 56 -20.98 8.83 24.37
C PRO A 56 -19.70 8.42 25.09
N GLU A 57 -19.71 7.22 25.68
CA GLU A 57 -18.47 6.53 26.01
C GLU A 57 -17.76 6.19 24.70
N GLU A 58 -16.46 6.45 24.70
CA GLU A 58 -15.53 6.26 23.60
C GLU A 58 -15.69 4.84 23.06
N GLU A 59 -16.09 4.70 21.78
CA GLU A 59 -16.03 3.40 21.10
C GLU A 59 -14.54 3.03 21.02
N GLU A 60 -14.09 2.25 21.99
CA GLU A 60 -12.86 1.49 21.91
C GLU A 60 -13.02 0.58 20.69
N VAL A 61 -12.33 0.94 19.61
CA VAL A 61 -12.13 0.08 18.47
C VAL A 61 -11.44 -1.15 19.01
N GLU A 62 -12.16 -2.28 19.04
CA GLU A 62 -11.54 -3.58 19.32
C GLU A 62 -10.37 -3.74 18.34
N GLU A 63 -9.15 -3.62 18.87
CA GLU A 63 -7.95 -4.02 18.15
C GLU A 63 -8.07 -5.53 17.99
N GLU A 64 -8.66 -5.99 16.88
CA GLU A 64 -8.42 -7.35 16.43
C GLU A 64 -6.90 -7.46 16.28
N GLU A 65 -6.29 -8.12 17.26
CA GLU A 65 -4.89 -8.51 17.24
C GLU A 65 -4.62 -9.07 15.84
N ASP A 66 -3.66 -8.47 15.13
CA ASP A 66 -3.21 -8.93 13.82
C ASP A 66 -2.74 -10.40 13.99
N ASP A 67 -3.64 -11.38 13.80
CA ASP A 67 -3.46 -12.85 13.90
C ASP A 67 -2.45 -13.41 12.85
N ASP A 68 -1.60 -12.55 12.30
CA ASP A 68 -0.60 -12.87 11.28
C ASP A 68 0.82 -13.01 11.83
N GLU A 69 1.07 -12.76 13.12
CA GLU A 69 2.37 -13.12 13.72
C GLU A 69 2.57 -14.65 13.81
N LYS A 70 1.49 -15.45 13.70
CA LYS A 70 1.55 -16.91 13.85
C LYS A 70 1.64 -17.72 12.56
N ALA A 71 1.60 -17.10 11.38
CA ALA A 71 1.51 -17.84 10.11
C ALA A 71 2.55 -17.45 9.03
N VAL A 72 3.73 -16.99 9.43
CA VAL A 72 4.92 -17.15 8.59
C VAL A 72 5.61 -18.42 9.08
N THR A 73 5.63 -19.48 8.27
CA THR A 73 6.62 -20.53 8.43
C THR A 73 7.98 -19.89 8.20
N GLY A 74 8.54 -19.29 9.26
CA GLY A 74 9.68 -18.40 9.22
C GLY A 74 10.89 -19.11 8.67
N VAL A 75 11.46 -18.55 7.60
CA VAL A 75 12.86 -18.81 7.29
C VAL A 75 13.64 -18.27 8.49
N ASP A 76 14.36 -19.14 9.20
CA ASP A 76 15.25 -18.70 10.27
C ASP A 76 16.41 -17.92 9.62
N LEU A 77 16.38 -16.60 9.75
CA LEU A 77 17.41 -15.71 9.22
C LEU A 77 18.68 -15.70 10.08
N GLY A 78 18.64 -16.37 11.25
CA GLY A 78 19.70 -16.31 12.24
C GLY A 78 19.76 -14.94 12.93
N PRO A 79 20.72 -14.76 13.85
CA PRO A 79 20.85 -13.52 14.60
C PRO A 79 21.30 -12.39 13.69
N GLN A 80 20.78 -11.19 13.95
CA GLN A 80 21.22 -9.98 13.28
C GLN A 80 22.73 -9.76 13.49
N VAL A 81 23.45 -9.57 12.39
CA VAL A 81 24.88 -9.25 12.39
C VAL A 81 25.07 -7.82 11.92
N SER A 82 25.90 -7.05 12.60
CA SER A 82 26.20 -5.69 12.17
C SER A 82 27.04 -5.71 10.88
N LEU A 83 26.74 -4.80 9.96
CA LEU A 83 27.50 -4.66 8.72
C LEU A 83 28.99 -4.40 9.01
N LYS A 84 29.29 -3.65 10.08
CA LYS A 84 30.65 -3.39 10.54
C LYS A 84 31.41 -4.66 10.92
N ASP A 85 30.80 -5.54 11.71
CA ASP A 85 31.42 -6.80 12.11
C ASP A 85 31.65 -7.72 10.91
N GLN A 86 30.71 -7.73 9.97
CA GLN A 86 30.84 -8.51 8.75
C GLN A 86 32.02 -8.03 7.90
N MET A 87 32.23 -6.71 7.82
CA MET A 87 33.35 -6.15 7.06
C MET A 87 34.72 -6.40 7.72
N GLU A 88 34.81 -6.41 9.05
CA GLU A 88 36.06 -6.73 9.74
C GLU A 88 36.43 -8.22 9.61
N LYS A 89 35.43 -9.13 9.65
CA LYS A 89 35.66 -10.58 9.48
C LYS A 89 36.24 -10.95 8.12
N ASP A 90 35.80 -10.27 7.06
CA ASP A 90 36.16 -10.61 5.68
C ASP A 90 37.29 -9.72 5.12
N LYS A 91 38.00 -9.00 6.00
CA LYS A 91 39.02 -8.01 5.63
C LYS A 91 40.20 -8.61 4.86
N GLU A 92 40.57 -9.83 5.20
CA GLU A 92 41.68 -10.59 4.62
C GLU A 92 41.28 -11.34 3.34
N ASP A 93 39.98 -11.44 3.04
CA ASP A 93 39.48 -12.12 1.84
C ASP A 93 39.19 -11.09 0.72
N GLU A 94 40.09 -11.04 -0.26
CA GLU A 94 39.96 -10.13 -1.40
C GLU A 94 38.68 -10.39 -2.22
N SER A 95 38.28 -11.67 -2.34
CA SER A 95 37.12 -12.05 -3.14
C SER A 95 35.81 -11.59 -2.49
N LEU A 96 35.70 -11.79 -1.17
CA LEU A 96 34.54 -11.33 -0.41
C LEU A 96 34.48 -9.81 -0.35
N ARG A 97 35.63 -9.13 -0.23
CA ARG A 97 35.68 -7.67 -0.18
C ARG A 97 35.19 -7.04 -1.50
N LYS A 98 35.61 -7.58 -2.65
CA LYS A 98 35.13 -7.13 -3.98
C LYS A 98 33.64 -7.42 -4.17
N TRP A 99 33.18 -8.60 -3.74
CA TRP A 99 31.76 -8.96 -3.80
C TRP A 99 30.89 -7.99 -2.99
N LYS A 100 31.30 -7.66 -1.75
CA LYS A 100 30.57 -6.71 -0.90
C LYS A 100 30.57 -5.30 -1.46
N GLU A 101 31.70 -4.84 -1.99
CA GLU A 101 31.80 -3.54 -2.63
C GLU A 101 30.84 -3.44 -3.83
N GLN A 102 30.65 -4.53 -4.59
CA GLN A 102 29.68 -4.56 -5.69
C GLN A 102 28.22 -4.51 -5.21
N LEU A 103 27.90 -5.11 -4.06
CA LEU A 103 26.53 -5.11 -3.51
C LEU A 103 26.17 -3.82 -2.78
N LEU A 104 27.09 -3.34 -1.94
CA LEU A 104 26.84 -2.23 -1.01
C LEU A 104 27.27 -0.88 -1.60
N GLY A 105 28.07 -0.89 -2.67
CA GLY A 105 28.73 0.30 -3.17
C GLY A 105 29.72 0.88 -2.14
N SER A 106 29.89 2.19 -2.18
CA SER A 106 30.73 2.93 -1.24
C SER A 106 29.95 3.25 0.05
N VAL A 107 29.97 2.34 1.01
CA VAL A 107 29.38 2.56 2.35
C VAL A 107 30.40 3.25 3.27
N ASP A 108 29.99 4.33 3.94
CA ASP A 108 30.81 4.97 4.97
C ASP A 108 30.79 4.14 6.26
N LEU A 109 31.92 3.50 6.56
CA LEU A 109 32.09 2.65 7.73
C LEU A 109 32.02 3.40 9.06
N ASN A 110 32.16 4.74 9.04
CA ASN A 110 32.00 5.55 10.23
C ASN A 110 30.53 5.81 10.57
N ALA A 111 29.63 5.70 9.59
CA ALA A 111 28.19 5.89 9.74
C ALA A 111 27.44 4.57 10.00
N VAL A 112 28.17 3.45 10.14
CA VAL A 112 27.61 2.09 10.21
C VAL A 112 28.09 1.38 11.48
N GLY A 113 27.21 0.56 12.07
CA GLY A 113 27.52 -0.26 13.25
C GLY A 113 26.48 -0.19 14.38
N GLY A 114 25.33 0.43 14.15
CA GLY A 114 24.18 0.40 15.06
C GLY A 114 23.07 -0.54 14.58
N GLU A 115 21.91 -0.47 15.23
CA GLU A 115 20.69 -1.12 14.74
C GLU A 115 20.21 -0.48 13.42
N PRO A 116 19.63 -1.26 12.49
CA PRO A 116 19.12 -0.74 11.22
C PRO A 116 18.07 0.33 11.48
N GLU A 117 18.08 1.37 10.66
CA GLU A 117 17.11 2.47 10.77
C GLU A 117 16.59 2.84 9.39
N VAL A 118 15.26 2.90 9.26
CA VAL A 118 14.56 3.33 8.04
C VAL A 118 13.78 4.61 8.35
N LYS A 119 14.08 5.68 7.61
CA LYS A 119 13.33 6.93 7.69
C LYS A 119 12.51 7.14 6.43
N ILE A 120 11.20 6.96 6.56
CA ILE A 120 10.25 7.21 5.48
C ILE A 120 10.10 8.72 5.28
N SER A 121 10.55 9.21 4.12
CA SER A 121 10.57 10.64 3.79
C SER A 121 9.28 11.08 3.09
N SER A 122 8.70 10.23 2.23
CA SER A 122 7.42 10.55 1.57
C SER A 122 6.66 9.30 1.14
N LEU A 123 5.34 9.33 1.29
CA LEU A 123 4.38 8.44 0.66
C LEU A 123 3.59 9.26 -0.35
N SER A 124 3.48 8.78 -1.58
CA SER A 124 2.74 9.48 -2.62
C SER A 124 1.92 8.54 -3.46
N ILE A 125 0.79 9.03 -3.97
CA ILE A 125 -0.07 8.32 -4.90
C ILE A 125 0.14 8.95 -6.28
N ILE A 126 0.49 8.11 -7.24
CA ILE A 126 0.68 8.49 -8.63
C ILE A 126 -0.51 7.97 -9.41
N SER A 127 -1.24 8.88 -10.06
CA SER A 127 -2.32 8.53 -10.97
C SER A 127 -2.05 9.15 -12.34
N PRO A 128 -2.30 8.43 -13.45
CA PRO A 128 -2.09 8.97 -14.79
C PRO A 128 -2.85 10.30 -15.02
N GLY A 129 -2.17 11.26 -15.66
CA GLY A 129 -2.79 12.52 -16.08
C GLY A 129 -3.04 13.55 -14.97
N ARG A 130 -2.47 13.38 -13.77
CA ARG A 130 -2.58 14.38 -12.69
C ARG A 130 -1.32 14.46 -11.81
N PRO A 131 -1.12 15.57 -11.08
CA PRO A 131 -0.04 15.67 -10.09
C PRO A 131 -0.15 14.57 -9.03
N ARG A 132 1.01 14.12 -8.52
CA ARG A 132 1.05 13.15 -7.42
C ARG A 132 0.40 13.72 -6.17
N ILE A 133 -0.33 12.89 -5.44
CA ILE A 133 -0.88 13.23 -4.13
C ILE A 133 0.16 12.82 -3.09
N VAL A 134 0.67 13.75 -2.30
CA VAL A 134 1.66 13.45 -1.24
C VAL A 134 0.92 13.37 0.10
N LEU A 135 1.12 12.27 0.84
CA LEU A 135 0.50 12.11 2.15
C LEU A 135 1.19 13.02 3.18
N PRO A 136 0.45 13.71 4.06
CA PRO A 136 0.98 14.63 5.07
C PRO A 136 1.64 13.92 6.28
N LEU A 137 2.58 12.99 6.03
CA LEU A 137 3.18 12.12 7.05
C LEU A 137 3.84 12.87 8.22
N LEU A 138 4.45 14.03 7.94
CA LEU A 138 5.28 14.78 8.90
C LEU A 138 4.61 16.07 9.40
N ALA A 139 3.54 16.51 8.75
CA ALA A 139 2.93 17.81 9.03
C ALA A 139 1.85 17.72 10.11
N SER A 140 1.20 16.57 10.24
CA SER A 140 0.05 16.41 11.11
C SER A 140 -0.27 14.93 11.33
N PRO A 141 0.52 14.20 12.14
CA PRO A 141 0.24 12.79 12.47
C PRO A 141 -1.14 12.63 13.13
N ASP A 142 -1.60 13.66 13.85
CA ASP A 142 -2.91 13.66 14.53
C ASP A 142 -4.05 14.22 13.66
N TYR A 143 -3.86 14.34 12.34
CA TYR A 143 -4.91 14.83 11.46
C TYR A 143 -6.05 13.82 11.35
N ARG A 144 -7.17 14.14 12.02
CA ARG A 144 -8.39 13.33 12.03
C ARG A 144 -9.34 13.56 10.85
N GLY A 145 -8.94 14.37 9.87
CA GLY A 145 -9.73 14.60 8.66
C GLY A 145 -9.38 13.64 7.52
N VAL A 146 -10.00 13.86 6.36
CA VAL A 146 -9.74 13.11 5.11
C VAL A 146 -8.41 13.56 4.52
N TRP A 147 -7.43 12.66 4.43
CA TRP A 147 -6.08 12.94 3.94
C TRP A 147 -6.06 13.18 2.43
N PHE A 148 -6.84 12.41 1.68
CA PHE A 148 -6.94 12.53 0.23
C PHE A 148 -8.23 11.95 -0.32
N THR A 149 -8.49 12.20 -1.60
CA THR A 149 -9.63 11.67 -2.33
C THR A 149 -9.17 11.01 -3.61
N LEU A 150 -9.60 9.77 -3.83
CA LEU A 150 -9.44 9.03 -5.07
C LEU A 150 -10.72 9.04 -5.91
N LYS A 151 -10.57 9.07 -7.23
CA LYS A 151 -11.67 8.82 -8.16
C LYS A 151 -11.85 7.32 -8.30
N GLU A 152 -13.09 6.85 -8.25
CA GLU A 152 -13.43 5.45 -8.49
C GLU A 152 -12.98 4.96 -9.88
N GLY A 153 -12.59 3.69 -9.99
CA GLY A 153 -12.12 3.09 -11.24
C GLY A 153 -10.85 3.74 -11.82
N SER A 154 -10.14 4.55 -11.03
CA SER A 154 -8.87 5.13 -11.45
C SER A 154 -7.69 4.22 -11.12
N HIS A 155 -6.72 4.20 -12.03
CA HIS A 155 -5.44 3.54 -11.86
C HIS A 155 -4.53 4.38 -10.95
N TYR A 156 -3.80 3.72 -10.06
CA TYR A 156 -2.80 4.36 -9.23
C TYR A 156 -1.63 3.43 -8.90
N ARG A 157 -0.53 4.05 -8.49
CA ARG A 157 0.62 3.40 -7.84
C ARG A 157 0.97 4.16 -6.58
N LEU A 158 1.43 3.44 -5.56
CA LEU A 158 2.05 4.07 -4.42
C LEU A 158 3.55 4.21 -4.68
N LYS A 159 4.10 5.36 -4.30
CA LYS A 159 5.53 5.67 -4.36
C LYS A 159 6.02 6.00 -2.98
N PHE A 160 7.04 5.27 -2.54
CA PHE A 160 7.72 5.46 -1.27
C PHE A 160 9.10 6.06 -1.54
N ASN A 161 9.48 7.06 -0.75
CA ASN A 161 10.87 7.50 -0.65
C ASN A 161 11.33 7.37 0.79
N PHE A 162 12.46 6.69 1.00
CA PHE A 162 12.99 6.42 2.34
C PHE A 162 14.51 6.30 2.33
N SER A 163 15.13 6.61 3.47
CA SER A 163 16.58 6.43 3.66
C SER A 163 16.85 5.30 4.63
N VAL A 164 17.93 4.56 4.40
CA VAL A 164 18.41 3.50 5.29
C VAL A 164 19.75 3.90 5.87
N SER A 165 19.92 3.71 7.17
CA SER A 165 21.14 4.06 7.91
C SER A 165 21.52 2.99 8.93
N ASN A 166 22.74 3.10 9.47
CA ASN A 166 23.34 2.27 10.52
C ASN A 166 23.63 0.80 10.18
N ASN A 167 22.71 0.10 9.52
CA ASN A 167 22.87 -1.31 9.16
C ASN A 167 21.98 -1.69 7.96
N ILE A 168 22.16 -2.90 7.42
CA ILE A 168 21.28 -3.48 6.40
C ILE A 168 19.91 -3.76 7.01
N VAL A 169 18.85 -3.40 6.29
CA VAL A 169 17.46 -3.76 6.62
C VAL A 169 17.06 -4.94 5.76
N SER A 170 16.78 -6.08 6.36
CA SER A 170 16.39 -7.31 5.66
C SER A 170 14.88 -7.47 5.62
N GLY A 171 14.33 -7.71 4.43
CA GLY A 171 12.91 -8.00 4.26
C GLY A 171 11.99 -6.87 4.70
N LEU A 172 12.34 -5.63 4.39
CA LEU A 172 11.45 -4.50 4.62
C LEU A 172 10.13 -4.74 3.89
N ARG A 173 9.04 -4.71 4.63
CA ARG A 173 7.70 -5.04 4.15
C ARG A 173 6.73 -3.91 4.45
N TYR A 174 5.99 -3.54 3.43
CA TYR A 174 4.85 -2.63 3.52
C TYR A 174 3.57 -3.44 3.78
N THR A 175 2.77 -3.02 4.74
CA THR A 175 1.41 -3.56 4.94
C THR A 175 0.41 -2.41 4.98
N ASN A 176 -0.65 -2.51 4.20
CA ASN A 176 -1.78 -1.59 4.23
C ASN A 176 -3.06 -2.37 4.49
N THR A 177 -3.74 -2.03 5.57
CA THR A 177 -5.07 -2.58 5.86
C THR A 177 -6.08 -1.45 5.70
N VAL A 178 -7.19 -1.73 5.01
CA VAL A 178 -8.23 -0.75 4.70
C VAL A 178 -9.57 -1.22 5.26
N TRP A 179 -10.28 -0.29 5.88
CA TRP A 179 -11.61 -0.49 6.46
C TRP A 179 -12.63 0.47 5.86
N LYS A 180 -13.86 0.00 5.76
CA LYS A 180 -15.03 0.80 5.41
C LYS A 180 -16.11 0.59 6.46
N THR A 181 -16.55 1.67 7.11
CA THR A 181 -17.58 1.60 8.16
C THR A 181 -17.23 0.56 9.24
N GLY A 182 -15.97 0.57 9.70
CA GLY A 182 -15.45 -0.37 10.70
C GLY A 182 -15.12 -1.78 10.17
N ILE A 183 -15.56 -2.16 8.98
CA ILE A 183 -15.33 -3.50 8.42
C ILE A 183 -14.05 -3.50 7.59
N LYS A 184 -13.16 -4.47 7.82
CA LYS A 184 -11.94 -4.68 7.02
C LYS A 184 -12.35 -5.10 5.60
N VAL A 185 -11.99 -4.31 4.60
CA VAL A 185 -12.38 -4.51 3.19
C VAL A 185 -11.21 -4.88 2.28
N ASP A 186 -9.99 -4.51 2.67
CA ASP A 186 -8.79 -4.88 1.93
C ASP A 186 -7.58 -5.01 2.87
N ARG A 187 -6.63 -5.85 2.47
CA ARG A 187 -5.33 -5.91 3.12
C ARG A 187 -4.26 -6.32 2.12
N THR A 188 -3.29 -5.42 1.94
CA THR A 188 -2.18 -5.57 1.02
C THR A 188 -0.87 -5.72 1.80
N LYS A 189 -0.05 -6.70 1.45
CA LYS A 189 1.27 -6.98 2.03
C LYS A 189 2.30 -7.07 0.90
N GLU A 190 3.24 -6.13 0.85
CA GLU A 190 4.25 -6.02 -0.21
C GLU A 190 5.65 -6.14 0.38
N MET A 191 6.43 -7.12 -0.11
CA MET A 191 7.85 -7.27 0.22
C MET A 191 8.65 -6.28 -0.62
N LEU A 192 9.19 -5.23 0.02
CA LEU A 192 9.97 -4.20 -0.67
C LEU A 192 11.39 -4.70 -0.95
N GLY A 193 11.94 -5.52 -0.03
CA GLY A 193 13.23 -6.20 -0.19
C GLY A 193 14.24 -5.87 0.90
N THR A 194 15.52 -6.08 0.57
CA THR A 194 16.66 -5.82 1.46
C THR A 194 17.38 -4.57 1.01
N PHE A 195 17.68 -3.67 1.94
CA PHE A 195 18.25 -2.35 1.66
C PHE A 195 19.50 -2.09 2.49
N SER A 196 20.57 -1.65 1.83
CA SER A 196 21.83 -1.28 2.47
C SER A 196 21.79 0.18 2.95
N PRO A 197 22.58 0.56 3.97
CA PRO A 197 22.71 1.95 4.36
C PRO A 197 23.41 2.76 3.27
N GLN A 198 22.82 3.88 2.85
CA GLN A 198 23.40 4.79 1.85
C GLN A 198 22.88 6.22 2.00
N VAL A 199 23.61 7.19 1.44
CA VAL A 199 23.26 8.62 1.52
C VAL A 199 22.04 8.97 0.66
N GLU A 200 21.95 8.38 -0.53
CA GLU A 200 20.86 8.66 -1.47
C GLU A 200 19.58 7.89 -1.05
N PRO A 201 18.40 8.54 -0.99
CA PRO A 201 17.16 7.85 -0.67
C PRO A 201 16.81 6.78 -1.69
N TYR A 202 16.22 5.69 -1.21
CA TYR A 202 15.59 4.69 -2.05
C TYR A 202 14.22 5.18 -2.51
N THR A 203 13.85 4.79 -3.73
CA THR A 203 12.51 4.93 -4.27
C THR A 203 11.96 3.54 -4.57
N TYR A 204 10.75 3.28 -4.08
CA TYR A 204 9.98 2.08 -4.44
C TYR A 204 8.63 2.50 -5.01
N GLU A 205 8.19 1.84 -6.08
CA GLU A 205 6.85 2.02 -6.65
C GLU A 205 6.13 0.68 -6.65
N THR A 206 4.92 0.65 -6.10
CA THR A 206 4.10 -0.56 -6.07
C THR A 206 3.63 -0.93 -7.49
N PRO A 207 3.18 -2.19 -7.67
CA PRO A 207 2.34 -2.54 -8.81
C PRO A 207 1.16 -1.58 -8.96
N GLU A 208 0.65 -1.50 -10.18
CA GLU A 208 -0.51 -0.67 -10.47
C GLU A 208 -1.79 -1.32 -9.96
N GLU A 209 -2.60 -0.52 -9.28
CA GLU A 209 -3.88 -0.92 -8.72
C GLU A 209 -5.01 -0.06 -9.30
N ILE A 210 -6.24 -0.55 -9.18
CA ILE A 210 -7.45 0.14 -9.62
C ILE A 210 -8.38 0.32 -8.42
N THR A 211 -8.79 1.56 -8.19
CA THR A 211 -9.77 1.85 -7.13
C THR A 211 -11.13 1.21 -7.42
N PRO A 212 -11.84 0.73 -6.39
CA PRO A 212 -13.16 0.11 -6.56
C PRO A 212 -14.16 1.13 -7.14
N CYS A 213 -15.21 0.63 -7.80
CA CYS A 213 -16.21 1.45 -8.47
C CYS A 213 -17.65 1.10 -8.09
N GLY A 214 -18.55 2.08 -8.26
CA GLY A 214 -19.98 1.92 -8.01
C GLY A 214 -20.43 2.59 -6.71
N ILE A 215 -21.74 2.71 -6.53
CA ILE A 215 -22.35 3.45 -5.43
C ILE A 215 -21.88 2.92 -4.06
N PHE A 216 -21.71 1.60 -3.95
CA PHE A 216 -21.23 0.95 -2.72
C PHE A 216 -19.73 1.06 -2.49
N ALA A 217 -18.93 1.44 -3.50
CA ALA A 217 -17.49 1.70 -3.36
C ALA A 217 -17.20 3.15 -2.97
N ARG A 218 -18.12 4.07 -3.24
CA ARG A 218 -17.93 5.48 -2.86
C ARG A 218 -18.10 5.66 -1.35
N GLY A 219 -17.44 6.67 -0.80
CA GLY A 219 -17.49 7.04 0.62
C GLY A 219 -16.11 7.09 1.26
N THR A 220 -16.12 7.20 2.59
CA THR A 220 -14.91 7.34 3.40
C THR A 220 -14.40 5.97 3.86
N TYR A 221 -13.09 5.85 3.85
CA TYR A 221 -12.33 4.68 4.25
C TYR A 221 -11.33 5.10 5.34
N SER A 222 -11.03 4.17 6.24
CA SER A 222 -9.90 4.27 7.16
C SER A 222 -8.83 3.29 6.72
N ALA A 223 -7.57 3.61 6.91
CA ALA A 223 -6.47 2.73 6.59
C ALA A 223 -5.33 2.84 7.61
N ARG A 224 -4.60 1.74 7.77
CA ARG A 224 -3.44 1.59 8.64
C ARG A 224 -2.32 1.06 7.78
N THR A 225 -1.27 1.87 7.65
CA THR A 225 -0.05 1.50 6.94
C THR A 225 1.05 1.22 7.95
N LYS A 226 1.80 0.13 7.75
CA LYS A 226 2.97 -0.27 8.53
C LYS A 226 4.17 -0.58 7.63
N PHE A 227 5.37 -0.24 8.09
CA PHE A 227 6.64 -0.68 7.52
C PHE A 227 7.41 -1.47 8.58
N VAL A 228 7.64 -2.76 8.33
CA VAL A 228 8.25 -3.70 9.30
C VAL A 228 9.29 -4.55 8.56
N ASP A 229 10.42 -4.84 9.17
CA ASP A 229 11.41 -5.78 8.62
C ASP A 229 11.21 -7.23 9.11
N ASP A 230 12.10 -8.13 8.69
CA ASP A 230 12.04 -9.53 9.12
C ASP A 230 12.43 -9.73 10.60
N ASP A 231 13.15 -8.77 11.19
CA ASP A 231 13.50 -8.76 12.62
C ASP A 231 12.32 -8.25 13.50
N GLY A 232 11.20 -7.85 12.87
CA GLY A 232 10.00 -7.37 13.55
C GLY A 232 10.07 -5.88 13.97
N LYS A 233 11.11 -5.15 13.57
CA LYS A 233 11.23 -3.72 13.87
C LYS A 233 10.25 -2.93 13.02
N CYS A 234 9.32 -2.22 13.68
CA CYS A 234 8.40 -1.29 13.02
C CYS A 234 9.05 0.08 12.86
N TYR A 235 9.19 0.55 11.63
CA TYR A 235 9.82 1.83 11.30
C TYR A 235 8.83 2.96 11.10
N LEU A 236 7.61 2.62 10.66
CA LEU A 236 6.54 3.58 10.49
C LEU A 236 5.21 2.88 10.64
N GLU A 237 4.34 3.49 11.43
CA GLU A 237 2.95 3.10 11.52
C GLU A 237 2.07 4.35 11.53
N ILE A 238 1.14 4.43 10.59
CA ILE A 238 0.24 5.58 10.45
C ILE A 238 -1.18 5.10 10.13
N ASN A 239 -2.13 5.71 10.83
CA ASN A 239 -3.54 5.63 10.52
C ASN A 239 -3.99 6.87 9.74
N TYR A 240 -4.77 6.70 8.69
CA TYR A 240 -5.29 7.80 7.90
C TYR A 240 -6.69 7.49 7.36
N THR A 241 -7.40 8.53 6.93
CA THR A 241 -8.69 8.36 6.25
C THR A 241 -8.64 8.94 4.85
N PHE A 242 -9.37 8.35 3.92
CA PHE A 242 -9.46 8.84 2.54
C PHE A 242 -10.84 8.60 1.97
N ASP A 243 -11.19 9.36 0.93
CA ASP A 243 -12.47 9.20 0.23
C ASP A 243 -12.28 8.54 -1.13
N ILE A 244 -13.25 7.71 -1.54
CA ILE A 244 -13.46 7.34 -2.93
C ILE A 244 -14.71 8.05 -3.44
N ARG A 245 -14.57 8.81 -4.54
CA ARG A 245 -15.64 9.61 -5.13
C ARG A 245 -15.79 9.33 -6.63
N ARG A 246 -16.90 9.77 -7.21
CA ARG A 246 -17.16 9.62 -8.65
C ARG A 246 -16.15 10.39 -9.50
N GLU A 247 -15.75 11.56 -9.03
CA GLU A 247 -14.79 12.43 -9.70
C GLU A 247 -13.68 12.83 -8.74
N TRP A 248 -12.54 13.19 -9.32
CA TRP A 248 -11.45 13.77 -8.57
C TRP A 248 -11.82 15.13 -7.98
N LEU A 249 -11.16 15.51 -6.89
CA LEU A 249 -11.16 16.90 -6.45
C LEU A 249 -10.45 17.78 -7.51
N PRO A 250 -10.92 19.03 -7.71
CA PRO A 250 -10.23 20.00 -8.55
C PRO A 250 -8.78 20.17 -8.08
N ILE A 251 -7.85 20.31 -9.03
CA ILE A 251 -6.47 20.65 -8.72
C ILE A 251 -6.48 22.14 -8.35
N SER A 252 -6.18 22.45 -7.09
CA SER A 252 -6.00 23.82 -6.59
C SER A 252 -4.66 24.40 -7.01
#